data_AF-A0A8D8RU94-F1
#
_entry.id   AF-A0A8D8RU94-F1
#
_cell.length_a   1.000
_cell.length_b   1.000
_cell.length_c   1.000
_cell.angle_alpha   90.00
_cell.angle_beta   90.00
_cell.angle_gamma   90.00
#
_symmetry.space_group_name_H-M   'P 1'
#
loop_
_entity.id
_entity.type
_entity.pdbx_description
1 polymer ?
#
loop_
_entity_poly.entity_id
_entity_poly.type
_entity_poly.pdbx_seq_one_letter_code
_entity_poly.pdbx_strand_id
1 'polypeptide(L)'
;MAAPISKYGFKVKFDHKFPEKWTQKHRPTLFQIWNMIGTIWRYVVYSIYTLYQGKKPIMNFFSPVEPQQRYGVPIGGIGGGSINRGWRGEFCRYQLVPGMYEYTTMWANQFILTVHSDKGTLLYQRVLSPHPPPPDGSLSAWTWSFPREHGSYTGLYPRAWYTYEIPELGLSLVCTQVSPVLPNNYKDSSVPGVVFEWTIVNTSSDAYDLSITFTFQNGRGSKEDTQGGARSLTYKKGGLCLLVLRSQRPWSRNLDSTEQAWLFRKRWSREQSHGESGHSARTRYRSRSLC
;
A
#
# COMPACT_ATOMS: atom_id res chain seq x y z
N MET A 1 5.11 -23.87 -7.22
CA MET A 1 3.76 -23.59 -6.70
C MET A 1 3.73 -22.20 -6.06
N ALA A 2 2.99 -21.26 -6.65
CA ALA A 2 2.69 -19.95 -6.08
C ALA A 2 2.13 -20.09 -4.65
N ALA A 3 2.38 -19.13 -3.76
CA ALA A 3 1.65 -19.12 -2.49
C ALA A 3 0.14 -18.96 -2.82
N PRO A 4 -0.72 -19.92 -2.47
CA PRO A 4 -2.11 -19.87 -2.90
C PRO A 4 -2.82 -18.69 -2.24
N ILE A 5 -3.64 -17.98 -3.03
CA ILE A 5 -4.55 -16.96 -2.51
C ILE A 5 -5.47 -17.64 -1.48
N SER A 6 -5.68 -17.00 -0.34
CA SER A 6 -6.50 -17.57 0.72
C SER A 6 -7.93 -17.88 0.26
N LYS A 7 -8.44 -19.06 0.64
CA LYS A 7 -9.86 -19.40 0.48
C LYS A 7 -10.76 -18.45 1.27
N TYR A 8 -10.30 -18.03 2.45
CA TYR A 8 -11.01 -17.16 3.39
C TYR A 8 -10.54 -15.71 3.30
N GLY A 9 -11.35 -14.79 3.80
CA GLY A 9 -11.04 -13.36 3.86
C GLY A 9 -12.02 -12.51 3.06
N PHE A 10 -11.87 -11.20 3.18
CA PHE A 10 -12.65 -10.23 2.43
C PHE A 10 -12.18 -10.19 0.98
N LYS A 11 -13.06 -10.57 0.04
CA LYS A 11 -12.75 -10.63 -1.40
C LYS A 11 -13.55 -9.59 -2.15
N VAL A 12 -12.87 -8.78 -2.96
CA VAL A 12 -13.50 -7.70 -3.72
C VAL A 12 -12.76 -7.48 -5.04
N LYS A 13 -13.50 -7.25 -6.12
CA LYS A 13 -12.97 -6.87 -7.44
C LYS A 13 -12.78 -5.36 -7.51
N PHE A 14 -11.80 -4.86 -8.28
CA PHE A 14 -11.49 -3.42 -8.35
C PHE A 14 -12.65 -2.54 -8.84
N ASP A 15 -13.58 -3.12 -9.59
CA ASP A 15 -14.80 -2.48 -10.12
C ASP A 15 -15.93 -2.35 -9.09
N HIS A 16 -15.84 -3.04 -7.95
CA HIS A 16 -16.89 -3.08 -6.95
C HIS A 16 -17.29 -1.68 -6.46
N LYS A 17 -18.60 -1.48 -6.29
CA LYS A 17 -19.20 -0.29 -5.72
C LYS A 17 -20.04 -0.71 -4.52
N PHE A 18 -19.69 -0.19 -3.35
CA PHE A 18 -20.46 -0.46 -2.14
C PHE A 18 -21.81 0.26 -2.23
N PRO A 19 -22.93 -0.43 -1.98
CA PRO A 19 -24.25 0.19 -2.03
C PRO A 19 -24.49 1.16 -0.87
N GLU A 20 -23.83 0.96 0.26
CA GLU A 20 -24.08 1.74 1.46
C GLU A 20 -23.34 3.09 1.42
N LYS A 21 -23.99 4.15 1.91
CA LYS A 21 -23.39 5.48 2.04
C LYS A 21 -23.29 5.85 3.52
N TRP A 22 -22.22 5.42 4.16
CA TRP A 22 -22.04 5.60 5.60
C TRP A 22 -21.61 7.04 5.88
N THR A 23 -22.23 7.69 6.86
CA THR A 23 -21.83 9.02 7.30
C THR A 23 -21.74 9.08 8.81
N GLN A 24 -20.66 9.72 9.30
CA GLN A 24 -20.50 10.02 10.72
C GLN A 24 -21.13 11.38 11.09
N LYS A 25 -21.66 12.12 10.11
CA LYS A 25 -22.28 13.44 10.31
C LYS A 25 -23.70 13.31 10.86
N HIS A 26 -23.84 12.68 12.02
CA HIS A 26 -25.11 12.67 12.76
C HIS A 26 -25.32 14.04 13.41
N ARG A 27 -26.49 14.65 13.20
CA ARG A 27 -26.86 15.92 13.84
C ARG A 27 -27.72 15.62 15.08
N PRO A 28 -27.24 15.87 16.31
CA PRO A 28 -28.04 15.64 17.51
C PRO A 28 -29.23 16.60 17.56
N THR A 29 -30.33 16.16 18.17
CA THR A 29 -31.51 17.01 18.40
C THR A 29 -31.22 18.02 19.52
N LEU A 30 -32.00 19.10 19.58
CA LEU A 30 -31.84 20.13 20.63
C LEU A 30 -31.94 19.55 22.05
N PHE A 31 -32.84 18.59 22.26
CA PHE A 31 -32.98 17.90 23.54
C PHE A 31 -31.75 17.04 23.88
N GLN A 32 -31.16 16.36 22.90
CA GLN A 32 -29.91 15.62 23.09
C GLN A 32 -28.76 16.57 23.42
N ILE A 33 -28.67 17.72 22.74
CA ILE A 33 -27.65 18.75 23.01
C ILE A 33 -27.79 19.25 24.45
N TRP A 34 -29.01 19.51 24.92
CA TRP A 34 -29.28 19.94 26.29
C TRP A 34 -28.75 18.93 27.32
N ASN A 35 -29.05 17.64 27.13
CA ASN A 35 -28.57 16.57 28.01
C ASN A 35 -27.05 16.38 27.95
N MET A 36 -26.39 16.84 26.88
CA MET A 36 -24.95 16.72 26.68
C MET A 36 -24.16 17.99 27.06
N ILE A 37 -24.81 19.05 27.55
CA ILE A 37 -24.15 20.36 27.69
C ILE A 37 -22.90 20.33 28.60
N GLY A 38 -22.93 19.55 29.68
CA GLY A 38 -21.76 19.36 30.55
C GLY A 38 -20.59 18.67 29.84
N THR A 39 -20.88 17.66 29.01
CA THR A 39 -19.87 16.95 28.20
C THR A 39 -19.32 17.85 27.09
N ILE A 40 -20.20 18.62 26.44
CA ILE A 40 -19.81 19.60 25.41
C ILE A 40 -18.86 20.62 26.02
N TRP A 41 -19.18 21.19 27.19
CA TRP A 41 -18.32 22.14 27.88
C TRP A 41 -16.94 21.54 28.21
N ARG A 42 -16.90 20.34 28.80
CA ARG A 42 -15.64 19.63 29.08
C ARG A 42 -14.81 19.41 27.82
N TYR A 43 -15.47 19.03 26.72
CA TYR A 43 -14.81 18.82 25.43
C TYR A 43 -14.28 20.11 24.80
N VAL A 44 -15.02 21.22 24.92
CA VAL A 44 -14.57 22.55 24.47
C VAL A 44 -13.32 22.97 25.23
N VAL A 45 -13.33 22.88 26.57
CA VAL A 45 -12.17 23.20 27.41
C VAL A 45 -10.96 22.33 27.04
N TYR A 46 -11.16 21.01 26.90
CA TYR A 46 -10.12 20.08 26.45
C TYR A 46 -9.56 20.46 25.07
N SER A 47 -10.44 20.83 24.13
CA SER A 47 -10.05 21.18 22.76
C SER A 47 -9.22 22.46 22.74
N ILE A 48 -9.62 23.49 23.49
CA ILE A 48 -8.87 24.74 23.65
C ILE A 48 -7.48 24.45 24.24
N TYR A 49 -7.42 23.69 25.33
CA TYR A 49 -6.16 23.31 25.97
C TYR A 49 -5.23 22.54 25.01
N THR A 50 -5.78 21.57 24.27
CA THR A 50 -5.00 20.75 23.32
C THR A 50 -4.47 21.58 22.15
N LEU A 51 -5.29 22.48 21.61
CA LEU A 51 -4.89 23.39 20.53
C LEU A 51 -3.83 24.40 20.99
N TYR A 52 -3.95 24.90 22.23
CA TYR A 52 -2.93 25.78 22.84
C TYR A 52 -1.56 25.09 22.93
N GLN A 53 -1.54 23.78 23.18
CA GLN A 53 -0.32 22.95 23.18
C GLN A 53 0.18 22.60 21.76
N GLY A 54 -0.43 23.16 20.71
CA GLY A 54 -0.10 22.86 19.30
C GLY A 54 -0.44 21.42 18.88
N LYS A 55 -1.27 20.72 19.65
CA LYS A 55 -1.71 19.35 19.39
C LYS A 55 -3.12 19.35 18.79
N LYS A 56 -3.47 18.25 18.14
CA LYS A 56 -4.85 18.02 17.66
C LYS A 56 -5.60 17.15 18.66
N PRO A 57 -6.89 17.43 18.95
CA PRO A 57 -7.73 16.52 19.73
C PRO A 57 -7.77 15.13 19.09
N ILE A 58 -7.57 14.07 19.89
CA ILE A 58 -7.61 12.66 19.43
C ILE A 58 -8.94 12.35 18.72
N MET A 59 -10.05 12.80 19.30
CA MET A 59 -11.37 12.75 18.67
C MET A 59 -11.80 14.19 18.38
N ASN A 60 -11.98 14.52 17.11
CA ASN A 60 -12.50 15.82 16.68
C ASN A 60 -14.00 15.73 16.39
N PHE A 61 -14.84 16.11 17.36
CA PHE A 61 -16.29 16.11 17.20
C PHE A 61 -16.80 17.34 16.43
N PHE A 62 -15.99 18.40 16.29
CA PHE A 62 -16.35 19.57 15.48
C PHE A 62 -16.18 19.33 13.98
N SER A 63 -15.21 18.48 13.61
CA SER A 63 -14.96 18.09 12.24
C SER A 63 -14.75 16.57 12.18
N PRO A 64 -15.85 15.79 12.22
CA PRO A 64 -15.76 14.34 12.16
C PRO A 64 -15.21 13.90 10.80
N VAL A 65 -14.30 12.93 10.83
CA VAL A 65 -13.73 12.34 9.62
C VAL A 65 -14.79 11.49 8.92
N GLU A 66 -14.91 11.62 7.61
CA GLU A 66 -15.80 10.77 6.83
C GLU A 66 -15.16 9.40 6.58
N PRO A 67 -15.82 8.29 6.94
CA PRO A 67 -15.32 6.96 6.63
C PRO A 67 -15.33 6.74 5.12
N GLN A 68 -14.18 6.36 4.56
CA GLN A 68 -14.08 6.03 3.14
C GLN A 68 -14.12 4.51 2.94
N GLN A 69 -14.88 4.03 1.98
CA GLN A 69 -14.98 2.59 1.65
C GLN A 69 -13.84 2.13 0.73
N ARG A 70 -12.62 2.56 1.06
CA ARG A 70 -11.43 2.31 0.24
C ARG A 70 -10.31 1.57 0.96
N TYR A 71 -10.46 1.36 2.26
CA TYR A 71 -9.42 0.74 3.10
C TYR A 71 -9.27 -0.76 2.88
N GLY A 72 -8.07 -1.26 3.09
CA GLY A 72 -7.74 -2.68 3.12
C GLY A 72 -7.03 -3.08 4.41
N VAL A 73 -6.27 -4.17 4.35
CA VAL A 73 -5.47 -4.69 5.46
C VAL A 73 -4.30 -3.73 5.68
N PRO A 74 -4.08 -3.24 6.92
CA PRO A 74 -2.98 -2.34 7.21
C PRO A 74 -1.63 -3.07 7.19
N ILE A 75 -0.60 -2.31 6.86
CA ILE A 75 0.79 -2.72 6.85
C ILE A 75 1.57 -2.06 7.99
N GLY A 76 2.47 -2.80 8.62
CA GLY A 76 3.27 -2.36 9.77
C GLY A 76 3.19 -3.31 10.97
N GLY A 77 4.17 -3.20 11.85
CA GLY A 77 4.26 -3.97 13.09
C GLY A 77 3.49 -3.34 14.25
N ILE A 78 3.32 -4.12 15.32
CA ILE A 78 2.67 -3.71 16.57
C ILE A 78 3.50 -2.62 17.26
N GLY A 79 2.91 -1.45 17.45
CA GLY A 79 3.54 -0.30 18.14
C GLY A 79 4.47 0.54 17.26
N GLY A 80 4.86 0.06 16.07
CA GLY A 80 5.72 0.80 15.12
C GLY A 80 4.99 1.79 14.21
N GLY A 81 3.67 1.90 14.36
CA GLY A 81 2.80 2.62 13.43
C GLY A 81 2.35 1.76 12.25
N SER A 82 1.28 2.19 11.57
CA SER A 82 0.74 1.47 10.41
C SER A 82 0.40 2.39 9.26
N ILE A 83 0.40 1.83 8.05
CA ILE A 83 -0.07 2.49 6.83
C ILE A 83 -1.18 1.60 6.27
N ASN A 84 -2.31 2.16 5.86
CA ASN A 84 -3.32 1.37 5.19
C ASN A 84 -3.00 1.27 3.70
N ARG A 85 -3.07 0.06 3.13
CA ARG A 85 -3.14 -0.11 1.69
C ARG A 85 -4.57 -0.46 1.33
N GLY A 86 -5.21 0.41 0.55
CA GLY A 86 -6.58 0.24 0.10
C GLY A 86 -6.74 -0.99 -0.76
N TRP A 87 -7.97 -1.49 -0.89
CA TRP A 87 -8.26 -2.67 -1.71
C TRP A 87 -8.08 -2.41 -3.21
N ARG A 88 -7.99 -1.15 -3.65
CA ARG A 88 -7.60 -0.74 -5.01
C ARG A 88 -6.10 -0.46 -5.15
N GLY A 89 -5.31 -0.63 -4.09
CA GLY A 89 -3.85 -0.54 -4.11
C GLY A 89 -3.25 0.78 -3.63
N GLU A 90 -4.08 1.78 -3.33
CA GLU A 90 -3.63 3.08 -2.81
C GLU A 90 -3.03 3.00 -1.40
N PHE A 91 -1.96 3.74 -1.13
CA PHE A 91 -1.45 3.90 0.23
C PHE A 91 -2.11 5.12 0.89
N CYS A 92 -2.92 4.85 1.91
CA CYS A 92 -3.75 5.84 2.60
C CYS A 92 -3.78 5.60 4.11
N ARG A 93 -4.47 6.47 4.87
CA ARG A 93 -4.72 6.31 6.32
C ARG A 93 -3.44 5.94 7.08
N TYR A 94 -2.52 6.89 7.15
CA TYR A 94 -1.24 6.77 7.85
C TYR A 94 -1.46 6.97 9.35
N GLN A 95 -0.98 6.02 10.14
CA GLN A 95 -0.96 6.03 11.60
C GLN A 95 0.48 5.84 12.08
N LEU A 96 1.36 6.73 11.62
CA LEU A 96 2.78 6.72 11.98
C LEU A 96 3.06 7.51 13.26
N VAL A 97 2.16 8.42 13.63
CA VAL A 97 2.19 9.13 14.91
C VAL A 97 1.12 8.51 15.82
N PRO A 98 1.49 7.97 17.00
CA PRO A 98 0.53 7.37 17.92
C PRO A 98 -0.65 8.29 18.23
N GLY A 99 -1.87 7.76 18.10
CA GLY A 99 -3.12 8.49 18.36
C GLY A 99 -3.56 9.45 17.24
N MET A 100 -2.76 9.62 16.19
CA MET A 100 -3.05 10.51 15.06
C MET A 100 -3.22 9.73 13.76
N TYR A 101 -4.18 10.17 12.94
CA TYR A 101 -4.50 9.54 11.66
C TYR A 101 -4.49 10.55 10.52
N GLU A 102 -3.81 10.22 9.44
CA GLU A 102 -3.75 11.02 8.22
C GLU A 102 -4.41 10.27 7.07
N TYR A 103 -5.58 10.73 6.66
CA TYR A 103 -6.43 10.06 5.68
C TYR A 103 -6.10 10.41 4.22
N THR A 104 -5.00 11.12 3.98
CA THR A 104 -4.52 11.46 2.65
C THR A 104 -4.06 10.21 1.91
N THR A 105 -4.23 10.23 0.58
CA THR A 105 -3.62 9.22 -0.30
C THR A 105 -2.31 9.79 -0.80
N MET A 106 -1.23 9.03 -0.65
CA MET A 106 0.05 9.37 -1.27
C MET A 106 0.09 8.75 -2.66
N TRP A 107 -0.21 9.55 -3.67
CA TRP A 107 -0.33 9.06 -5.05
C TRP A 107 0.98 8.53 -5.60
N ALA A 108 2.13 9.07 -5.19
CA ALA A 108 3.44 8.59 -5.60
C ALA A 108 3.80 7.20 -5.03
N ASN A 109 3.07 6.71 -4.04
CA ASN A 109 3.31 5.39 -3.45
C ASN A 109 2.60 4.33 -4.28
N GLN A 110 3.32 3.65 -5.17
CA GLN A 110 2.73 2.73 -6.15
C GLN A 110 3.66 1.58 -6.51
N PHE A 111 3.06 0.58 -7.17
CA PHE A 111 3.80 -0.41 -7.94
C PHE A 111 3.56 -0.18 -9.42
N ILE A 112 4.63 -0.21 -10.21
CA ILE A 112 4.60 -0.05 -11.66
C ILE A 112 5.16 -1.32 -12.27
N LEU A 113 4.39 -1.95 -13.16
CA LEU A 113 4.87 -3.05 -13.97
C LEU A 113 5.46 -2.50 -15.27
N THR A 114 6.64 -2.97 -15.64
CA THR A 114 7.22 -2.76 -16.96
C THR A 114 7.56 -4.11 -17.58
N VAL A 115 7.15 -4.32 -18.82
CA VAL A 115 7.32 -5.56 -19.58
C VAL A 115 8.02 -5.23 -20.88
N HIS A 116 9.14 -5.90 -21.13
CA HIS A 116 9.84 -5.87 -22.42
C HIS A 116 9.76 -7.26 -23.07
N SER A 117 9.80 -7.29 -24.39
CA SER A 117 10.06 -8.53 -25.13
C SER A 117 11.52 -8.97 -24.92
N ASP A 118 11.81 -10.22 -25.23
CA ASP A 118 13.15 -10.78 -25.37
C ASP A 118 14.16 -9.90 -26.18
N LYS A 119 13.66 -9.11 -27.13
CA LYS A 119 14.44 -8.18 -27.97
C LYS A 119 14.66 -6.81 -27.32
N GLY A 120 14.15 -6.58 -26.12
CA GLY A 120 14.29 -5.32 -25.38
C GLY A 120 13.25 -4.24 -25.75
N THR A 121 12.29 -4.54 -26.62
CA THR A 121 11.19 -3.63 -26.95
C THR A 121 10.20 -3.52 -25.80
N LEU A 122 9.83 -2.30 -25.40
CA LEU A 122 8.81 -2.07 -24.38
C LEU A 122 7.43 -2.50 -24.89
N LEU A 123 6.82 -3.48 -24.24
CA LEU A 123 5.48 -3.98 -24.58
C LEU A 123 4.41 -3.36 -23.69
N TYR A 124 4.71 -3.15 -22.41
CA TYR A 124 3.73 -2.67 -21.43
C TYR A 124 4.41 -1.92 -20.31
N GLN A 125 3.86 -0.77 -19.93
CA GLN A 125 4.22 -0.06 -18.71
C GLN A 125 2.97 0.55 -18.11
N ARG A 126 2.65 0.21 -16.85
CA ARG A 126 1.46 0.76 -16.18
C ARG A 126 1.58 0.72 -14.67
N VAL A 127 1.00 1.72 -14.02
CA VAL A 127 0.77 1.73 -12.57
C VAL A 127 -0.30 0.68 -12.24
N LEU A 128 -0.02 -0.19 -11.28
CA LEU A 128 -0.91 -1.27 -10.84
C LEU A 128 -2.00 -0.75 -9.89
N SER A 129 -2.76 0.24 -10.37
CA SER A 129 -3.85 0.94 -9.66
C SER A 129 -4.98 1.30 -10.64
N PRO A 130 -6.25 1.05 -10.30
CA PRO A 130 -7.42 1.39 -11.12
C PRO A 130 -7.83 2.85 -11.04
N HIS A 131 -7.10 3.66 -10.28
CA HIS A 131 -7.36 5.09 -10.15
C HIS A 131 -6.86 5.86 -11.38
N PRO A 132 -7.56 6.93 -11.76
CA PRO A 132 -7.04 7.87 -12.75
C PRO A 132 -5.80 8.61 -12.21
N PRO A 133 -5.09 9.37 -13.07
CA PRO A 133 -4.02 10.25 -12.61
C PRO A 133 -4.48 11.16 -11.45
N PRO A 134 -3.55 11.56 -10.57
CA PRO A 134 -3.85 12.46 -9.46
C PRO A 134 -4.58 13.74 -9.90
N PRO A 135 -5.59 14.21 -9.14
CA PRO A 135 -6.37 15.41 -9.50
C PRO A 135 -5.56 16.71 -9.56
N ASP A 136 -4.41 16.76 -8.90
CA ASP A 136 -3.49 17.91 -8.87
C ASP A 136 -2.57 17.98 -10.10
N GLY A 137 -2.69 17.03 -11.03
CA GLY A 137 -1.86 16.95 -12.23
C GLY A 137 -0.44 16.41 -11.98
N SER A 138 -0.10 16.07 -10.73
CA SER A 138 1.17 15.41 -10.41
C SER A 138 1.21 14.01 -11.05
N LEU A 139 2.42 13.54 -11.37
CA LEU A 139 2.63 12.19 -11.93
C LEU A 139 1.84 11.90 -13.22
N SER A 140 1.47 12.95 -13.97
CA SER A 140 0.73 12.84 -15.23
C SER A 140 1.49 12.10 -16.33
N ALA A 141 2.82 12.06 -16.25
CA ALA A 141 3.68 11.28 -17.15
C ALA A 141 3.57 9.76 -16.94
N TRP A 142 3.01 9.29 -15.82
CA TRP A 142 2.83 7.86 -15.58
C TRP A 142 1.57 7.35 -16.29
N THR A 143 1.62 6.10 -16.73
CA THR A 143 0.43 5.42 -17.28
C THR A 143 -0.43 4.88 -16.14
N TRP A 144 -1.54 5.55 -15.85
CA TRP A 144 -2.51 5.19 -14.80
C TRP A 144 -3.66 4.32 -15.33
N SER A 145 -4.71 4.16 -14.52
CA SER A 145 -5.98 3.55 -14.92
C SER A 145 -5.85 2.07 -15.34
N PHE A 146 -5.31 1.24 -14.45
CA PHE A 146 -5.36 -0.21 -14.63
C PHE A 146 -6.82 -0.70 -14.77
N PRO A 147 -7.14 -1.55 -15.76
CA PRO A 147 -8.50 -2.07 -15.96
C PRO A 147 -9.06 -2.73 -14.70
N ARG A 148 -10.28 -2.36 -14.31
CA ARG A 148 -10.85 -2.71 -13.00
C ARG A 148 -11.35 -4.16 -12.94
N GLU A 149 -11.81 -4.65 -14.08
CA GLU A 149 -12.27 -6.01 -14.32
C GLU A 149 -11.15 -7.04 -14.13
N HIS A 150 -9.91 -6.65 -14.42
CA HIS A 150 -8.72 -7.50 -14.34
C HIS A 150 -7.97 -7.39 -12.99
N GLY A 151 -8.58 -6.74 -12.01
CA GLY A 151 -8.00 -6.52 -10.69
C GLY A 151 -8.88 -7.10 -9.58
N SER A 152 -8.26 -7.76 -8.61
CA SER A 152 -8.96 -8.19 -7.40
C SER A 152 -8.10 -8.10 -6.15
N TYR A 153 -8.77 -8.02 -5.02
CA TYR A 153 -8.19 -7.92 -3.70
C TYR A 153 -8.77 -9.00 -2.78
N THR A 154 -7.90 -9.62 -1.99
CA THR A 154 -8.28 -10.49 -0.88
C THR A 154 -7.58 -10.03 0.39
N GLY A 155 -8.33 -9.71 1.44
CA GLY A 155 -7.79 -9.31 2.75
C GLY A 155 -8.04 -10.37 3.82
N LEU A 156 -6.98 -10.86 4.46
CA LEU A 156 -7.05 -11.72 5.65
C LEU A 156 -5.85 -11.39 6.55
N TYR A 157 -6.02 -10.41 7.43
CA TYR A 157 -4.96 -9.90 8.31
C TYR A 157 -4.21 -11.05 9.01
N PRO A 158 -2.86 -11.02 9.05
CA PRO A 158 -1.96 -9.92 8.66
C PRO A 158 -1.52 -9.92 7.19
N ARG A 159 -2.24 -10.65 6.32
CA ARG A 159 -1.93 -10.78 4.90
C ARG A 159 -2.99 -10.13 4.02
N ALA A 160 -2.58 -9.68 2.85
CA ALA A 160 -3.51 -9.43 1.76
C ALA A 160 -2.87 -9.76 0.41
N TRP A 161 -3.72 -9.98 -0.58
CA TRP A 161 -3.34 -10.34 -1.93
C TRP A 161 -3.99 -9.37 -2.91
N TYR A 162 -3.20 -8.90 -3.86
CA TYR A 162 -3.66 -8.14 -5.02
C TYR A 162 -3.35 -8.96 -6.26
N THR A 163 -4.38 -9.31 -7.01
CA THR A 163 -4.25 -10.04 -8.26
C THR A 163 -4.47 -9.08 -9.41
N TYR A 164 -3.57 -9.11 -10.38
CA TYR A 164 -3.62 -8.34 -11.61
C TYR A 164 -3.50 -9.30 -12.79
N GLU A 165 -4.49 -9.29 -13.66
CA GLU A 165 -4.50 -10.05 -14.91
C GLU A 165 -4.17 -9.10 -16.06
N ILE A 166 -3.33 -9.53 -16.99
CA ILE A 166 -2.97 -8.77 -18.19
C ILE A 166 -3.18 -9.71 -19.37
N PRO A 167 -4.44 -9.87 -19.82
CA PRO A 167 -4.80 -10.84 -20.86
C PRO A 167 -4.04 -10.61 -22.16
N GLU A 168 -3.78 -9.34 -22.53
CA GLU A 168 -3.07 -8.97 -23.75
C GLU A 168 -1.62 -9.50 -23.82
N LEU A 169 -1.04 -9.89 -22.69
CA LEU A 169 0.30 -10.49 -22.59
C LEU A 169 0.29 -11.90 -22.00
N GLY A 170 -0.88 -12.47 -21.67
CA GLY A 170 -0.96 -13.76 -20.98
C GLY A 170 -0.24 -13.76 -19.62
N LEU A 171 -0.27 -12.64 -18.89
CA LEU A 171 0.40 -12.49 -17.59
C LEU A 171 -0.62 -12.44 -16.44
N SER A 172 -0.29 -13.14 -15.35
CA SER A 172 -0.98 -13.01 -14.08
C SER A 172 0.00 -12.68 -12.97
N LEU A 173 -0.27 -11.63 -12.21
CA LEU A 173 0.56 -11.15 -11.12
C LEU A 173 -0.21 -11.21 -9.81
N VAL A 174 0.44 -11.70 -8.75
CA VAL A 174 -0.08 -11.69 -7.40
C VAL A 174 0.93 -11.00 -6.49
N CYS A 175 0.53 -9.87 -5.91
CA CYS A 175 1.25 -9.20 -4.83
C CYS A 175 0.68 -9.68 -3.50
N THR A 176 1.45 -10.48 -2.77
CA THR A 176 1.16 -10.83 -1.38
C THR A 176 1.83 -9.82 -0.47
N GLN A 177 1.06 -9.06 0.28
CA GLN A 177 1.57 -8.23 1.37
C GLN A 177 1.47 -8.97 2.70
N VAL A 178 2.49 -8.85 3.55
CA VAL A 178 2.53 -9.51 4.86
C VAL A 178 3.10 -8.57 5.91
N SER A 179 2.30 -8.25 6.93
CA SER A 179 2.78 -7.55 8.14
C SER A 179 3.39 -8.55 9.12
N PRO A 180 4.46 -8.18 9.84
CA PRO A 180 5.07 -9.04 10.84
C PRO A 180 4.17 -9.04 12.08
N VAL A 181 3.19 -9.93 12.13
CA VAL A 181 2.28 -10.08 13.26
C VAL A 181 2.26 -11.56 13.60
N LEU A 182 3.15 -11.93 14.50
CA LEU A 182 3.49 -13.30 14.83
C LEU A 182 3.05 -13.59 16.28
N PRO A 183 2.10 -14.52 16.48
CA PRO A 183 1.70 -14.93 17.83
C PRO A 183 2.91 -15.32 18.67
N ASN A 184 2.94 -14.85 19.93
CA ASN A 184 4.01 -15.13 20.90
C ASN A 184 5.42 -14.64 20.51
N ASN A 185 5.56 -13.79 19.50
CA ASN A 185 6.84 -13.17 19.14
C ASN A 185 6.70 -11.64 19.08
N TYR A 186 6.89 -10.98 20.23
CA TYR A 186 6.76 -9.54 20.37
C TYR A 186 7.86 -8.76 19.64
N LYS A 187 9.09 -9.30 19.62
CA LYS A 187 10.25 -8.63 19.02
C LYS A 187 10.05 -8.44 17.53
N ASP A 188 9.80 -9.52 16.81
CA ASP A 188 9.61 -9.45 15.36
C ASP A 188 8.28 -8.81 15.02
N SER A 189 7.25 -9.00 15.86
CA SER A 189 5.96 -8.37 15.63
C SER A 189 5.98 -6.85 15.73
N SER A 190 6.97 -6.27 16.42
CA SER A 190 7.10 -4.81 16.58
C SER A 190 7.94 -4.15 15.49
N VAL A 191 8.48 -4.90 14.54
CA VAL A 191 9.28 -4.34 13.45
C VAL A 191 8.40 -3.44 12.56
N PRO A 192 8.76 -2.16 12.36
CA PRO A 192 8.02 -1.24 11.49
C PRO A 192 8.33 -1.55 10.01
N GLY A 193 7.76 -2.65 9.52
CA GLY A 193 7.98 -3.12 8.17
C GLY A 193 6.88 -4.00 7.60
N VAL A 194 7.06 -4.35 6.34
CA VAL A 194 6.14 -5.22 5.59
C VAL A 194 6.92 -5.95 4.50
N VAL A 195 6.44 -7.14 4.16
CA VAL A 195 6.93 -7.92 3.03
C VAL A 195 5.97 -7.79 1.85
N PHE A 196 6.51 -7.48 0.67
CA PHE A 196 5.80 -7.63 -0.60
C PHE A 196 6.41 -8.79 -1.39
N GLU A 197 5.68 -9.90 -1.44
CA GLU A 197 6.03 -11.07 -2.24
C GLU A 197 5.27 -11.03 -3.56
N TRP A 198 6.02 -10.96 -4.66
CA TRP A 198 5.45 -10.97 -6.00
C TRP A 198 5.58 -12.36 -6.62
N THR A 199 4.45 -12.90 -7.05
CA THR A 199 4.39 -14.07 -7.92
C THR A 199 3.91 -13.63 -9.28
N ILE A 200 4.64 -14.02 -10.33
CA ILE A 200 4.25 -13.74 -11.71
C ILE A 200 4.18 -15.07 -12.45
N VAL A 201 3.06 -15.29 -13.14
CA VAL A 201 2.80 -16.45 -13.99
C VAL A 201 2.69 -15.94 -15.42
N ASN A 202 3.48 -16.52 -16.31
CA ASN A 202 3.38 -16.32 -17.75
C ASN A 202 2.75 -17.57 -18.38
N THR A 203 1.57 -17.42 -18.97
CA THR A 203 0.86 -18.46 -19.71
C THR A 203 1.01 -18.32 -21.22
N SER A 204 1.71 -17.28 -21.69
CA SER A 204 2.00 -17.10 -23.12
C SER A 204 3.16 -18.01 -23.58
N SER A 205 3.30 -18.14 -24.89
CA SER A 205 4.46 -18.79 -25.52
C SER A 205 5.71 -17.92 -25.49
N ASP A 206 5.58 -16.62 -25.28
CA ASP A 206 6.64 -15.64 -25.46
C ASP A 206 7.47 -15.46 -24.19
N ALA A 207 8.75 -15.15 -24.37
CA ALA A 207 9.62 -14.78 -23.28
C ALA A 207 9.58 -13.26 -23.05
N TYR A 208 9.39 -12.87 -21.78
CA TYR A 208 9.36 -11.46 -21.37
C TYR A 208 10.46 -11.14 -20.35
N ASP A 209 11.00 -9.92 -20.43
CA ASP A 209 11.79 -9.31 -19.37
C ASP A 209 10.90 -8.36 -18.55
N LEU A 210 10.77 -8.64 -17.26
CA LEU A 210 9.76 -8.07 -16.38
C LEU A 210 10.42 -7.33 -15.22
N SER A 211 10.01 -6.09 -15.00
CA SER A 211 10.40 -5.31 -13.81
C SER A 211 9.16 -4.81 -13.06
N ILE A 212 9.26 -4.84 -11.74
CA ILE A 212 8.29 -4.22 -10.84
C ILE A 212 9.05 -3.13 -10.11
N THR A 213 8.64 -1.90 -10.34
CA THR A 213 9.16 -0.72 -9.66
C THR A 213 8.25 -0.40 -8.49
N PHE A 214 8.83 -0.22 -7.31
CA PHE A 214 8.12 0.31 -6.16
C PHE A 214 8.54 1.76 -5.97
N THR A 215 7.58 2.66 -6.02
CA THR A 215 7.79 4.08 -5.75
C THR A 215 7.23 4.40 -4.38
N PHE A 216 7.96 5.21 -3.61
CA PHE A 216 7.52 5.65 -2.30
C PHE A 216 8.02 7.06 -2.03
N GLN A 217 7.11 7.94 -1.67
CA GLN A 217 7.34 9.33 -1.38
C GLN A 217 8.01 9.50 -0.02
N ASN A 218 8.95 10.43 0.05
CA ASN A 218 9.53 10.83 1.31
C ASN A 218 8.52 11.65 2.14
N GLY A 219 8.38 11.29 3.42
CA GLY A 219 7.58 12.07 4.37
C GLY A 219 6.08 12.08 4.07
N ARG A 220 5.47 13.27 4.17
CA ARG A 220 4.04 13.55 4.00
C ARG A 220 3.71 14.28 2.70
N GLY A 221 4.70 14.66 1.90
CA GLY A 221 4.52 15.57 0.79
C GLY A 221 4.30 17.02 1.18
N SER A 222 4.75 17.42 2.37
CA SER A 222 4.66 18.81 2.80
C SER A 222 5.84 19.62 2.27
N LYS A 223 5.77 20.96 2.39
CA LYS A 223 6.86 21.85 1.96
C LYS A 223 8.15 21.59 2.75
N GLU A 224 8.07 20.99 3.92
CA GLU A 224 9.23 20.60 4.71
C GLU A 224 9.96 19.39 4.11
N ASP A 225 9.26 18.53 3.35
CA ASP A 225 9.82 17.33 2.73
C ASP A 225 10.64 17.64 1.47
N THR A 226 10.44 18.80 0.85
CA THR A 226 11.20 19.26 -0.33
C THR A 226 12.62 19.71 0.03
N GLN A 227 12.93 19.87 1.31
CA GLN A 227 14.24 20.29 1.80
C GLN A 227 15.28 19.14 1.81
N GLY A 228 14.92 17.96 1.32
CA GLY A 228 15.83 16.81 1.13
C GLY A 228 16.08 15.99 2.39
N GLY A 229 17.13 15.15 2.37
CA GLY A 229 17.57 14.34 3.52
C GLY A 229 17.02 12.91 3.60
N ALA A 230 16.20 12.48 2.64
CA ALA A 230 15.84 11.07 2.49
C ALA A 230 16.98 10.26 1.90
N ARG A 231 17.22 9.08 2.48
CA ARG A 231 18.16 8.09 1.96
C ARG A 231 17.46 6.75 1.87
N SER A 232 17.56 6.10 0.71
CA SER A 232 17.20 4.70 0.54
C SER A 232 18.46 3.85 0.63
N LEU A 233 18.39 2.77 1.41
CA LEU A 233 19.44 1.76 1.45
C LEU A 233 18.86 0.46 0.93
N THR A 234 19.58 -0.17 0.01
CA THR A 234 19.17 -1.44 -0.58
C THR A 234 20.11 -2.53 -0.15
N TYR A 235 19.58 -3.57 0.48
CA TYR A 235 20.33 -4.77 0.85
C TYR A 235 19.81 -5.96 0.06
N LYS A 236 20.71 -6.64 -0.66
CA LYS A 236 20.38 -7.84 -1.42
C LYS A 236 21.01 -9.04 -0.76
N LYS A 237 20.22 -10.05 -0.41
CA LYS A 237 20.70 -11.33 0.11
C LYS A 237 19.89 -12.46 -0.51
N GLY A 238 20.53 -13.24 -1.39
CA GLY A 238 19.84 -14.26 -2.19
C GLY A 238 18.73 -13.65 -3.08
N GLY A 239 17.54 -14.26 -3.08
CA GLY A 239 16.36 -13.77 -3.81
C GLY A 239 15.57 -12.66 -3.10
N LEU A 240 16.09 -12.12 -2.00
CA LEU A 240 15.47 -11.05 -1.22
C LEU A 240 16.16 -9.72 -1.48
N CYS A 241 15.35 -8.67 -1.61
CA CYS A 241 15.78 -7.29 -1.73
C CYS A 241 15.10 -6.49 -0.61
N LEU A 242 15.85 -6.03 0.37
CA LEU A 242 15.37 -5.16 1.43
C LEU A 242 15.63 -3.71 1.03
N LEU A 243 14.61 -2.86 1.13
CA LEU A 243 14.68 -1.41 0.99
C LEU A 243 14.43 -0.78 2.35
N VAL A 244 15.43 -0.10 2.90
CA VAL A 244 15.28 0.69 4.12
C VAL A 244 15.14 2.16 3.71
N LEU A 245 14.03 2.77 4.10
CA LEU A 245 13.78 4.19 3.92
C LEU A 245 14.15 4.91 5.21
N ARG A 246 15.14 5.79 5.14
CA ARG A 246 15.55 6.67 6.23
C ARG A 246 15.15 8.09 5.90
N SER A 247 14.34 8.69 6.78
CA SER A 247 14.15 10.14 6.79
C SER A 247 14.92 10.73 7.96
N GLN A 248 15.84 11.66 7.68
CA GLN A 248 16.49 12.49 8.69
C GLN A 248 15.52 13.45 9.39
N ARG A 249 14.31 13.59 8.85
CA ARG A 249 13.25 14.38 9.45
C ARG A 249 12.16 13.49 10.00
N PRO A 250 11.77 13.70 11.25
CA PRO A 250 10.72 12.92 11.85
C PRO A 250 9.36 13.24 11.24
N TRP A 251 8.50 12.23 11.16
CA TRP A 251 7.08 12.42 10.81
C TRP A 251 6.35 13.34 11.80
N SER A 252 6.94 13.77 12.92
CA SER A 252 6.33 14.72 13.86
C SER A 252 7.43 15.50 14.57
N ARG A 253 7.15 16.73 15.05
CA ARG A 253 8.10 17.47 15.91
C ARG A 253 8.53 16.70 17.17
N ASN A 254 7.80 15.64 17.54
CA ASN A 254 8.04 14.81 18.74
C ASN A 254 8.68 13.44 18.45
N LEU A 255 9.10 13.18 17.21
CA LEU A 255 9.90 11.98 16.88
C LEU A 255 11.31 12.48 16.55
N ASP A 256 12.37 11.72 16.85
CA ASP A 256 13.75 12.15 16.53
C ASP A 256 14.20 11.70 15.12
N SER A 257 13.60 10.62 14.60
CA SER A 257 13.77 10.13 13.22
C SER A 257 12.69 9.11 12.86
N THR A 258 12.48 8.82 11.57
CA THR A 258 11.58 7.75 11.12
C THR A 258 12.36 6.78 10.22
N GLU A 259 12.51 5.53 10.66
CA GLU A 259 13.06 4.44 9.85
C GLU A 259 11.93 3.46 9.49
N GLN A 260 11.84 3.11 8.22
CA GLN A 260 10.89 2.11 7.72
C GLN A 260 11.63 1.08 6.88
N ALA A 261 11.34 -0.20 7.11
CA ALA A 261 12.00 -1.29 6.40
C ALA A 261 10.99 -2.08 5.56
N TRP A 262 11.29 -2.24 4.26
CA TRP A 262 10.42 -2.88 3.28
C TRP A 262 11.15 -4.06 2.66
N LEU A 263 10.65 -5.27 2.84
CA LEU A 263 11.28 -6.46 2.29
C LEU A 263 10.55 -6.91 1.02
N PHE A 264 11.29 -7.05 -0.06
CA PHE A 264 10.80 -7.57 -1.33
C PHE A 264 11.31 -8.97 -1.55
N ARG A 265 10.40 -9.89 -1.86
CA ARG A 265 10.73 -11.24 -2.33
C ARG A 265 10.12 -11.43 -3.71
N LYS A 266 10.94 -11.87 -4.67
CA LYS A 266 10.44 -12.26 -6.00
C LYS A 266 10.39 -13.78 -6.08
N ARG A 267 9.26 -14.33 -6.52
CA ARG A 267 9.09 -15.75 -6.79
C ARG A 267 8.59 -15.93 -8.23
N TRP A 268 9.35 -16.66 -9.03
CA TRP A 268 8.99 -16.97 -10.42
C TRP A 268 8.49 -18.41 -10.49
N SER A 269 7.39 -18.65 -11.19
CA SER A 269 6.84 -20.00 -11.41
C SER A 269 6.43 -20.12 -12.88
N ARG A 270 6.95 -21.13 -13.58
CA ARG A 270 6.41 -21.58 -14.87
C ARG A 270 5.43 -22.70 -14.57
N GLU A 271 4.21 -22.62 -15.09
CA GLU A 271 3.30 -23.74 -15.12
C GLU A 271 3.60 -24.50 -16.41
N GLN A 272 4.32 -25.63 -16.31
CA GLN A 272 4.47 -26.54 -17.43
C GLN A 272 3.21 -27.41 -17.46
N SER A 273 2.35 -27.22 -18.44
CA SER A 273 1.40 -28.25 -18.83
C SER A 273 2.23 -29.45 -19.31
N HIS A 274 2.10 -30.59 -18.62
CA HIS A 274 2.71 -31.84 -19.07
C HIS A 274 2.03 -32.28 -20.38
N GLY A 275 2.68 -31.98 -21.49
CA GLY A 275 2.46 -32.57 -22.81
C GLY A 275 3.83 -32.80 -23.42
N GLU A 276 4.11 -34.05 -23.79
CA GLU A 276 5.43 -34.52 -24.21
C GLU A 276 5.99 -33.81 -25.45
N SER A 277 7.32 -33.94 -25.57
CA SER A 277 8.21 -33.65 -26.71
C SER A 277 9.00 -32.34 -26.62
N GLY A 278 10.32 -32.51 -26.62
CA GLY A 278 11.31 -31.53 -26.21
C GLY A 278 11.55 -30.41 -27.19
N HIS A 279 11.91 -29.25 -26.66
CA HIS A 279 13.02 -28.40 -27.08
C HIS A 279 13.31 -27.46 -25.89
N SER A 280 14.47 -27.64 -25.25
CA SER A 280 14.87 -26.88 -24.07
C SER A 280 15.25 -25.43 -24.45
N ALA A 281 14.27 -24.52 -24.48
CA ALA A 281 14.53 -23.10 -24.54
C ALA A 281 15.19 -22.64 -23.23
N ARG A 282 16.51 -22.39 -23.26
CA ARG A 282 17.26 -21.73 -22.18
C ARG A 282 16.86 -20.26 -22.10
N THR A 283 16.02 -19.89 -21.14
CA THR A 283 15.78 -18.47 -20.83
C THR A 283 16.85 -17.96 -19.86
N ARG A 284 17.63 -16.96 -20.29
CA ARG A 284 18.52 -16.18 -19.40
C ARG A 284 17.67 -15.14 -18.65
N TYR A 285 17.59 -15.25 -17.33
CA TYR A 285 16.87 -14.29 -16.49
C TYR A 285 17.85 -13.27 -15.90
N ARG A 286 17.72 -12.00 -16.29
CA ARG A 286 18.59 -10.92 -15.80
C ARG A 286 17.77 -9.96 -14.94
N SER A 287 17.89 -10.09 -13.63
CA SER A 287 17.28 -9.16 -12.67
C SER A 287 18.00 -7.81 -12.70
N ARG A 288 17.35 -6.75 -13.20
CA ARG A 288 17.69 -5.37 -12.87
C ARG A 288 16.64 -4.80 -11.92
N SER A 289 17.05 -4.62 -10.66
CA SER A 289 16.35 -3.73 -9.71
C SER A 289 16.94 -2.35 -9.93
N LEU A 290 16.27 -1.52 -10.73
CA LEU A 290 16.54 -0.10 -10.83
C LEU A 290 15.65 0.55 -9.76
N CYS A 291 16.29 1.08 -8.72
CA CYS A 291 15.71 2.05 -7.80
C CYS A 291 16.17 3.43 -8.25
#